data_AF-A0A1G1E3W3-F1
#
_entry.id   AF-A0A1G1E3W3-F1
#
_cell.length_a   1.000
_cell.length_b   1.000
_cell.length_c   1.000
_cell.angle_alpha   90.00
_cell.angle_beta   90.00
_cell.angle_gamma   90.00
#
_symmetry.space_group_name_H-M   'P 1'
#
loop_
_entity.id
_entity.type
_entity.pdbx_description
1 polymer ?
#
loop_
_entity_poly.entity_id
_entity_poly.type
_entity_poly.pdbx_seq_one_letter_code
_entity_poly.pdbx_strand_id
1 'polypeptide(L)' 'MLSKIEEIEEKALRLSSHERALLAEHLIQSLDEEEDLAVERLWIEEAERRYQEYKHGKIKAKPAEVVFKEARSKLK' A
#
# COMPACT_ATOMS: atom_id res chain seq x y z
N MET A 1 17.21 -18.54 25.21
CA MET A 1 17.74 -17.52 24.29
C MET A 1 16.60 -17.13 23.39
N LEU A 2 16.29 -15.84 23.30
CA LEU A 2 15.34 -15.36 22.31
C LEU A 2 15.94 -15.59 20.92
N SER A 3 15.10 -15.93 19.97
CA SER A 3 15.49 -15.88 18.57
C SER A 3 15.82 -14.44 18.18
N LYS A 4 16.66 -14.29 17.16
CA LYS A 4 17.04 -12.98 16.63
C LYS A 4 15.82 -12.12 16.22
N ILE A 5 14.73 -12.76 15.79
CA ILE A 5 13.47 -12.09 15.43
C ILE A 5 12.80 -11.51 16.67
N GLU A 6 12.63 -12.31 17.73
CA GLU A 6 11.99 -11.87 18.97
C GLU A 6 12.76 -10.71 19.64
N GLU A 7 14.10 -10.71 19.57
CA GLU A 7 14.91 -9.58 20.08
C GLU A 7 14.71 -8.29 19.27
N ILE A 8 14.52 -8.40 17.95
CA ILE A 8 14.26 -7.24 17.08
C ILE A 8 12.85 -6.71 17.33
N GLU A 9 11.87 -7.60 17.45
CA GLU A 9 10.49 -7.25 17.76
C GLU A 9 10.38 -6.51 19.09
N GLU A 10 11.01 -7.04 20.15
CA GLU A 10 10.98 -6.39 21.46
C GLU A 10 11.57 -4.97 21.43
N LYS A 11 12.68 -4.77 20.69
CA LYS A 11 13.28 -3.46 20.51
C LYS A 11 12.40 -2.52 19.70
N ALA A 12 11.79 -3.01 18.62
CA ALA A 12 10.89 -2.23 17.78
C ALA A 12 9.65 -1.77 18.55
N LEU A 13 9.07 -2.62 19.40
CA LEU A 13 7.89 -2.28 20.21
C LEU A 13 8.17 -1.19 21.26
N ARG A 14 9.43 -1.00 21.68
CA ARG A 14 9.84 0.08 22.60
C ARG A 14 10.00 1.44 21.93
N LEU A 15 10.03 1.51 20.59
CA LEU A 15 10.10 2.78 19.86
C LEU A 15 8.80 3.59 19.98
N SER A 16 8.86 4.88 19.72
CA SER A 16 7.66 5.72 19.61
C SER A 16 6.78 5.28 18.43
N SER A 17 5.50 5.66 18.43
CA SER A 17 4.58 5.30 17.33
C SER A 17 5.06 5.78 15.96
N HIS A 18 5.73 6.93 15.90
CA HIS A 18 6.27 7.47 14.65
C HIS A 18 7.47 6.66 14.14
N GLU A 19 8.42 6.35 15.03
CA GLU A 19 9.59 5.54 14.68
C GLU A 19 9.22 4.11 14.28
N ARG A 20 8.21 3.51 14.95
CA ARG A 20 7.66 2.21 14.53
C ARG A 20 7.05 2.27 13.14
N ALA A 21 6.30 3.32 12.82
CA ALA A 21 5.71 3.48 11.49
C ALA A 21 6.80 3.59 10.41
N LEU A 22 7.85 4.38 10.67
CA LEU A 22 8.99 4.52 9.75
C LEU A 22 9.75 3.20 9.58
N LEU A 23 10.00 2.47 10.67
CA LEU A 23 10.66 1.16 10.60
C LEU A 23 9.80 0.14 9.83
N ALA A 24 8.49 0.13 10.07
CA ALA A 24 7.56 -0.73 9.34
C ALA A 24 7.56 -0.41 7.84
N GLU A 25 7.56 0.86 7.47
CA GLU A 25 7.67 1.31 6.07
C GLU A 25 8.95 0.75 5.41
N HIS A 26 10.12 0.93 6.04
CA HIS A 26 11.38 0.42 5.49
C HIS A 26 11.41 -1.11 5.38
N LEU A 27 10.87 -1.82 6.39
CA LEU A 27 10.81 -3.28 6.35
C LEU A 27 9.88 -3.78 5.25
N ILE A 28 8.73 -3.13 5.05
CA ILE A 28 7.81 -3.46 3.95
C ILE A 28 8.47 -3.19 2.61
N GLN A 29 9.10 -2.02 2.43
CA GLN A 29 9.84 -1.70 1.20
C GLN A 29 10.97 -2.70 0.94
N SER A 30 11.63 -3.20 1.98
CA SER A 30 12.66 -4.23 1.81
C SER A 30 12.12 -5.60 1.38
N LEU A 31 10.81 -5.83 1.42
CA LEU A 31 10.22 -7.06 0.86
C LEU A 31 10.04 -6.96 -0.66
N ASP A 32 10.06 -5.75 -1.21
CA ASP A 32 10.00 -5.49 -2.64
C ASP A 32 11.40 -5.64 -3.28
N GLU A 33 12.10 -6.74 -2.97
CA GLU A 33 13.51 -7.01 -3.32
C GLU A 33 13.79 -7.05 -4.84
N GLU A 34 12.75 -7.14 -5.66
CA GLU A 34 12.83 -6.94 -7.10
C GLU A 34 11.67 -6.03 -7.51
N GLU A 35 11.97 -4.84 -8.07
CA GLU A 35 11.01 -4.13 -8.91
C GLU A 35 10.64 -5.10 -10.03
N ASP A 36 9.54 -5.85 -9.85
CA ASP A 36 9.01 -6.70 -10.89
C ASP A 36 8.47 -5.76 -11.98
N LEU A 37 9.34 -5.40 -12.92
CA LEU A 37 9.03 -4.57 -14.07
C LEU A 37 7.85 -5.15 -14.87
N ALA A 38 7.53 -6.44 -14.72
CA ALA A 38 6.31 -7.02 -15.27
C ALA A 38 5.07 -6.58 -14.50
N VAL A 39 5.11 -6.51 -13.17
CA VAL A 39 4.02 -5.95 -12.36
C VAL A 39 3.80 -4.49 -12.71
N GLU A 40 4.84 -3.64 -12.75
CA GLU A 40 4.67 -2.23 -13.10
C GLU A 40 4.02 -2.06 -14.49
N ARG A 41 4.49 -2.80 -15.49
CA ARG A 41 3.90 -2.81 -16.82
C ARG A 41 2.42 -3.23 -16.80
N LEU A 42 2.09 -4.31 -16.08
CA LEU A 42 0.70 -4.78 -15.96
C LEU A 42 -0.21 -3.74 -15.29
N TRP A 43 0.30 -2.99 -14.31
CA TRP A 43 -0.43 -1.91 -13.67
C TRP A 43 -0.69 -0.74 -14.64
N ILE A 44 0.31 -0.37 -15.44
CA ILE A 44 0.17 0.67 -16.48
C ILE A 44 -0.87 0.25 -17.51
N GLU A 45 -0.78 -0.97 -18.04
CA GLU A 45 -1.73 -1.52 -19.01
C GLU A 45 -3.16 -1.53 -18.47
N GLU A 46 -3.36 -1.97 -17.22
CA GLU A 46 -4.67 -2.00 -16.58
C GLU A 46 -5.22 -0.58 -16.31
N ALA A 47 -4.36 0.36 -15.91
CA ALA A 47 -4.74 1.75 -15.69
C ALA A 47 -5.23 2.40 -17.00
N GLU A 48 -4.47 2.23 -18.09
CA GLU A 48 -4.86 2.75 -19.40
C GLU A 48 -6.16 2.10 -19.89
N ARG A 49 -6.30 0.77 -19.76
CA ARG A 49 -7.53 0.05 -20.13
C ARG A 49 -8.75 0.62 -19.40
N ARG A 50 -8.66 0.81 -18.08
CA ARG A 50 -9.76 1.37 -17.27
C ARG A 50 -10.07 2.81 -17.64
N TYR A 51 -9.05 3.62 -17.89
CA TYR A 51 -9.23 5.00 -18.29
C TYR A 51 -9.96 5.11 -19.64
N GLN A 52 -9.60 4.27 -20.60
CA GLN A 52 -10.29 4.20 -21.89
C GLN A 52 -11.74 3.72 -21.71
N GLU A 53 -12.00 2.68 -20.93
CA GLU A 53 -13.37 2.25 -20.65
C GLU A 53 -14.22 3.34 -20.01
N TYR A 54 -13.65 4.14 -19.10
CA TYR A 54 -14.32 5.29 -18.51
C TYR A 54 -14.64 6.36 -19.55
N LYS A 55 -13.65 6.75 -20.37
CA LYS A 55 -13.81 7.72 -21.46
C LYS A 55 -14.91 7.31 -22.45
N HIS A 56 -15.01 6.02 -22.74
CA HIS A 56 -16.04 5.47 -23.64
C HIS A 56 -17.39 5.21 -22.94
N GLY A 57 -17.53 5.54 -21.65
CA GLY A 57 -18.79 5.36 -20.90
C GLY A 57 -19.13 3.90 -20.58
N LYS A 58 -18.16 2.98 -20.72
CA LYS A 58 -18.35 1.54 -20.45
C LYS A 58 -18.33 1.22 -18.95
N ILE A 59 -17.73 2.09 -18.14
CA ILE A 59 -17.71 1.98 -16.67
C ILE A 59 -18.24 3.25 -16.01
N LYS A 60 -18.92 3.09 -14.87
CA LYS A 60 -19.41 4.20 -14.06
C LYS A 60 -18.33 4.64 -13.07
N ALA A 61 -18.01 5.94 -13.07
CA ALA A 61 -17.16 6.51 -12.02
C ALA A 61 -17.97 6.78 -10.74
N LYS A 62 -17.24 6.82 -9.63
CA LYS A 62 -17.77 7.25 -8.34
C LYS A 62 -17.22 8.64 -8.02
N PRO A 63 -18.05 9.60 -7.52
CA PRO A 63 -17.54 10.90 -7.12
C PRO A 63 -16.47 10.76 -6.04
N ALA A 64 -15.37 11.51 -6.19
CA ALA A 64 -14.21 11.43 -5.31
C ALA A 64 -14.57 11.66 -3.83
N GLU A 65 -15.49 12.59 -3.56
CA GLU A 65 -15.96 12.87 -2.20
C GLU A 65 -16.54 11.63 -1.51
N VAL A 66 -17.31 10.81 -2.23
CA VAL A 66 -17.91 9.59 -1.68
C VAL A 66 -16.82 8.54 -1.42
N VAL A 67 -15.86 8.40 -2.33
CA VAL A 67 -14.72 7.50 -2.18
C VAL A 67 -13.92 7.84 -0.92
N PHE A 68 -13.53 9.12 -0.75
CA PHE A 68 -12.75 9.54 0.40
C PHE A 68 -13.53 9.43 1.72
N LYS A 69 -14.85 9.70 1.70
CA LYS A 69 -15.71 9.52 2.88
C LYS A 69 -15.74 8.07 3.34
N GLU A 70 -15.91 7.13 2.41
CA GLU A 70 -15.91 5.68 2.71
C GLU A 70 -14.54 5.14 3.13
N ALA A 71 -13.46 5.63 2.53
CA ALA A 71 -12.11 5.24 2.94
C ALA A 71 -11.85 5.66 4.40
N ARG A 72 -12.19 6.91 4.74
CA ARG A 72 -12.02 7.44 6.11
C ARG A 72 -12.89 6.74 7.14
N SER A 73 -14.11 6.29 6.78
CA SER A 73 -14.98 5.59 7.74
C SER A 73 -14.45 4.20 8.14
N LYS A 74 -13.52 3.63 7.36
CA LYS A 74 -12.89 2.32 7.62
C LYS A 74 -11.61 2.40 8.45
N LEU A 75 -11.07 3.59 8.71
CA LEU A 75 -9.85 3.80 9.50
C LEU A 75 -10.12 3.82 11.02
N LYS A 76 -11.09 3.03 11.49
CA LYS A 76 -11.42 2.92 12.92
C LYS A 76 -10.61 1.84 13.61
#